data_AF-A0A3R8VAQ4-F1
#
_entry.id   AF-A0A3R8VAQ4-F1
#
_cell.length_a   1.000
_cell.length_b   1.000
_cell.length_c   1.000
_cell.angle_alpha   90.00
_cell.angle_beta   90.00
_cell.angle_gamma   90.00
#
_symmetry.space_group_name_H-M   'P 1'
#
loop_
_entity.id
_entity.type
_entity.pdbx_description
1 polymer ?
#
loop_
_entity_poly.entity_id
_entity_poly.type
_entity_poly.pdbx_seq_one_letter_code
_entity_poly.pdbx_strand_id
1 'polypeptide(L)'
;MRKSLVALLFAAAVPTLAFAMPGGMHDGHHGGKNAPHMFQDLDLTKEQQREMRKLMGEQMRQRQQITQRYLDKLPEAERKAMQNDLDASREKTHQSMRALLKPEQHKAFDESMKKMEEKRAERAEFLKWKADRDQKN
;
A
#
# COMPACT_ATOMS: atom_id res chain seq x y z
N MET A 1 -12.01 52.73 9.34
CA MET A 1 -12.17 52.30 10.75
C MET A 1 -12.34 50.79 10.77
N ARG A 2 -11.26 50.02 10.95
CA ARG A 2 -10.94 49.22 12.15
C ARG A 2 -12.13 48.49 12.82
N LYS A 3 -12.13 47.17 12.63
CA LYS A 3 -12.44 46.08 13.59
C LYS A 3 -13.91 45.75 13.87
N SER A 4 -14.32 44.55 13.46
CA SER A 4 -15.16 43.64 14.25
C SER A 4 -14.96 42.21 13.73
N LEU A 5 -14.17 41.43 14.47
CA LEU A 5 -14.08 39.97 14.35
C LEU A 5 -15.37 39.38 14.91
N VAL A 6 -16.11 38.62 14.11
CA VAL A 6 -17.16 37.72 14.59
C VAL A 6 -16.78 36.31 14.16
N ALA A 7 -16.30 35.55 15.14
CA ALA A 7 -16.08 34.13 15.04
C ALA A 7 -17.44 33.42 14.93
N LEU A 8 -17.68 32.72 13.82
CA LEU A 8 -18.80 31.80 13.68
C LEU A 8 -18.26 30.37 13.77
N LEU A 9 -18.70 29.70 14.83
CA LEU A 9 -18.36 28.34 15.23
C LEU A 9 -18.69 27.33 14.12
N PHE A 10 -17.69 26.53 13.74
CA PHE A 10 -17.84 25.32 12.94
C PHE A 10 -18.49 24.22 13.79
N ALA A 11 -19.81 24.08 13.69
CA ALA A 11 -20.52 22.90 14.18
C ALA A 11 -20.32 21.75 13.18
N ALA A 12 -19.22 21.00 13.34
CA ALA A 12 -18.96 19.80 12.56
C ALA A 12 -19.82 18.64 13.10
N ALA A 13 -21.04 18.48 12.58
CA ALA A 13 -21.79 17.23 12.66
C ALA A 13 -21.51 16.43 11.39
N VAL A 14 -20.54 15.52 11.42
CA VAL A 14 -20.30 14.58 10.31
C VAL A 14 -21.06 13.29 10.62
N PRO A 15 -22.09 12.91 9.82
CA PRO A 15 -22.64 11.57 9.87
C PRO A 15 -21.56 10.60 9.42
N THR A 16 -21.11 9.73 10.32
CA THR A 16 -20.15 8.66 10.03
C THR A 16 -20.78 7.64 9.10
N LEU A 17 -20.62 7.82 7.79
CA LEU A 17 -20.83 6.77 6.80
C LEU A 17 -19.71 5.73 6.98
N ALA A 18 -20.06 4.59 7.56
CA ALA A 18 -19.23 3.40 7.52
C ALA A 18 -19.18 2.89 6.06
N PHE A 19 -18.22 3.38 5.28
CA PHE A 19 -17.84 2.71 4.05
C PHE A 19 -17.21 1.36 4.43
N ALA A 20 -17.98 0.30 4.24
CA ALA A 20 -17.43 -1.05 4.16
C ALA A 20 -16.49 -1.09 2.95
N MET A 21 -15.19 -0.91 3.18
CA MET A 21 -14.15 -1.19 2.19
C MET A 21 -14.07 -2.71 2.01
N PRO A 22 -14.43 -3.28 0.83
CA PRO A 22 -14.18 -4.69 0.59
C PRO A 22 -12.72 -4.87 0.18
N GLY A 23 -11.95 -5.56 1.03
CA GLY A 23 -10.64 -6.09 0.64
C GLY A 23 -9.46 -5.46 1.37
N GLY A 24 -8.93 -6.21 2.34
CA GLY A 24 -7.72 -5.82 3.05
C GLY A 24 -7.22 -6.81 4.09
N MET A 25 -7.52 -8.10 4.01
CA MET A 25 -6.80 -9.11 4.79
C MET A 25 -5.64 -9.64 3.92
N HIS A 26 -4.55 -8.88 3.90
CA HIS A 26 -3.25 -9.40 3.49
C HIS A 26 -2.61 -10.00 4.74
N ASP A 27 -3.03 -11.21 5.12
CA ASP A 27 -2.26 -12.02 6.04
C ASP A 27 -0.97 -12.44 5.34
N GLY A 28 0.09 -11.72 5.65
CA GLY A 28 1.43 -12.04 5.20
C GLY A 28 1.90 -13.32 5.88
N HIS A 29 2.00 -14.40 5.12
CA HIS A 29 2.89 -15.51 5.47
C HIS A 29 4.10 -15.47 4.55
N HIS A 30 5.22 -15.10 5.17
CA HIS A 30 6.56 -15.19 4.60
C HIS A 30 6.85 -16.61 4.13
N GLY A 31 7.32 -16.73 2.88
CA GLY A 31 8.31 -17.72 2.47
C GLY A 31 7.87 -19.20 2.50
N GLY A 32 7.31 -19.68 1.40
CA GLY A 32 7.34 -21.12 1.13
C GLY A 32 6.20 -21.60 0.23
N LYS A 33 6.55 -21.88 -1.04
CA LYS A 33 6.03 -22.96 -1.90
C LYS A 33 4.53 -23.29 -1.97
N ASN A 34 3.62 -22.50 -1.44
CA ASN A 34 2.20 -22.80 -1.53
C ASN A 34 1.55 -21.83 -2.52
N ALA A 35 0.87 -22.41 -3.50
CA ALA A 35 -0.07 -21.68 -4.34
C ALA A 35 -1.03 -20.89 -3.43
N PRO A 36 -1.64 -19.80 -3.94
CA PRO A 36 -2.68 -19.09 -3.20
C PRO A 36 -3.65 -20.11 -2.59
N HIS A 37 -4.12 -19.89 -1.36
CA HIS A 37 -4.92 -20.86 -0.59
C HIS A 37 -6.06 -21.50 -1.39
N MET A 38 -6.55 -20.83 -2.44
CA MET A 38 -7.55 -21.34 -3.40
C MET A 38 -7.19 -22.62 -4.15
N PHE A 39 -5.94 -23.08 -4.13
CA PHE A 39 -5.51 -24.30 -4.85
C PHE A 39 -4.85 -25.34 -3.94
N GLN A 40 -4.96 -25.19 -2.61
CA GLN A 40 -4.33 -26.12 -1.66
C GLN A 40 -5.01 -27.50 -1.65
N ASP A 41 -6.30 -27.56 -2.00
CA ASP A 41 -7.07 -28.81 -2.08
C ASP A 41 -6.92 -29.54 -3.42
N LEU A 42 -6.17 -28.97 -4.37
CA LEU A 42 -5.92 -29.56 -5.68
C LEU A 42 -4.55 -30.24 -5.69
N ASP A 43 -4.51 -31.52 -6.05
CA ASP A 43 -3.24 -32.23 -6.26
C ASP A 43 -2.62 -31.84 -7.62
N LEU A 44 -1.98 -30.67 -7.63
CA LEU A 44 -1.39 -30.10 -8.83
C LEU A 44 0.03 -30.60 -9.06
N THR A 45 0.30 -31.03 -10.29
CA THR A 45 1.67 -31.30 -10.74
C THR A 45 2.52 -30.03 -10.69
N LYS A 46 3.86 -30.19 -10.62
CA LYS A 46 4.81 -29.06 -10.61
C LYS A 46 4.66 -28.14 -11.83
N GLU A 47 4.29 -28.70 -12.97
CA GLU A 47 4.05 -27.96 -14.20
C GLU A 47 2.78 -27.10 -14.10
N GLN A 48 1.67 -27.68 -13.64
CA GLN A 48 0.44 -26.94 -13.39
C GLN A 48 0.64 -25.81 -12.38
N GLN A 49 1.37 -26.06 -11.29
CA GLN A 49 1.70 -25.02 -10.29
C GLN A 49 2.48 -23.85 -10.91
N ARG A 50 3.43 -24.13 -11.80
CA ARG A 50 4.21 -23.10 -12.49
C ARG A 50 3.35 -22.27 -13.42
N GLU A 51 2.54 -22.90 -14.26
CA GLU A 51 1.65 -22.19 -15.20
C GLU A 51 0.61 -21.35 -14.44
N MET A 52 0.07 -21.90 -13.36
CA MET A 52 -0.88 -21.17 -12.52
C MET A 52 -0.23 -19.96 -11.84
N ARG A 53 1.00 -20.09 -11.34
CA ARG A 53 1.76 -18.94 -10.81
C ARG A 53 2.00 -17.88 -11.88
N LYS A 54 2.29 -18.28 -13.12
CA LYS A 54 2.45 -17.36 -14.26
C LYS A 54 1.15 -16.61 -14.55
N LEU A 55 0.03 -17.32 -14.67
CA LEU A 55 -1.30 -16.75 -14.90
C LEU A 55 -1.70 -15.76 -13.78
N MET A 56 -1.50 -16.12 -12.51
CA MET A 56 -1.78 -15.21 -11.39
C MET A 56 -0.88 -13.97 -11.44
N GLY A 57 0.39 -14.14 -11.80
CA GLY A 57 1.32 -13.03 -12.00
C GLY A 57 0.88 -12.10 -13.14
N GLU A 58 0.40 -12.65 -14.25
CA GLU A 58 -0.16 -11.88 -15.38
C GLU A 58 -1.43 -11.14 -15.00
N GLN A 59 -2.36 -11.80 -14.32
CA GLN A 59 -3.59 -11.19 -13.83
C GLN A 59 -3.29 -10.02 -12.88
N MET A 60 -2.35 -10.18 -11.95
CA MET A 60 -1.94 -9.09 -11.06
C MET A 60 -1.32 -7.90 -11.81
N ARG A 61 -0.50 -8.16 -12.83
CA ARG A 61 0.05 -7.10 -13.70
C ARG A 61 -1.05 -6.39 -14.47
N GLN A 62 -1.98 -7.11 -15.07
CA GLN A 62 -3.12 -6.53 -15.80
C GLN A 62 -3.98 -5.67 -14.88
N ARG A 63 -4.31 -6.17 -13.68
CA ARG A 63 -5.05 -5.39 -12.68
C ARG A 63 -4.32 -4.09 -12.30
N GLN A 64 -3.01 -4.14 -12.10
CA GLN A 64 -2.20 -2.96 -11.82
C GLN A 64 -2.25 -1.95 -12.99
N GLN A 65 -2.09 -2.42 -14.23
CA GLN A 65 -2.15 -1.57 -15.43
C GLN A 65 -3.52 -0.91 -15.60
N ILE A 66 -4.60 -1.67 -15.42
CA ILE A 66 -5.97 -1.13 -15.48
C ILE A 66 -6.14 -0.03 -14.44
N THR A 67 -5.74 -0.29 -13.19
CA THR A 67 -5.83 0.68 -12.11
C THR A 67 -5.02 1.94 -12.42
N GLN A 68 -3.77 1.78 -12.85
CA GLN A 68 -2.89 2.89 -13.17
C GLN A 68 -3.47 3.77 -14.29
N ARG A 69 -4.04 3.15 -15.33
CA ARG A 69 -4.69 3.89 -16.44
C ARG A 69 -5.81 4.82 -15.96
N TYR A 70 -6.52 4.47 -14.90
CA TYR A 70 -7.55 5.35 -14.32
C TYR A 70 -6.95 6.38 -13.35
N LEU A 71 -5.94 6.01 -12.56
CA LEU A 71 -5.22 6.95 -11.70
C LEU A 71 -4.49 8.04 -12.48
N ASP A 72 -3.96 7.72 -13.67
CA ASP A 72 -3.28 8.70 -14.53
C ASP A 72 -4.22 9.79 -15.06
N LYS A 73 -5.52 9.53 -15.08
CA LYS A 73 -6.55 10.52 -15.45
C LYS A 73 -6.88 11.50 -14.33
N LEU A 74 -6.49 11.19 -13.09
CA LEU A 74 -6.73 12.08 -11.96
C LEU A 74 -5.91 13.37 -12.13
N PRO A 75 -6.50 14.55 -11.83
CA PRO A 75 -5.76 15.80 -11.71
C PRO A 75 -4.61 15.67 -10.72
N GLU A 76 -3.54 16.43 -10.93
CA GLU A 76 -2.35 16.38 -10.07
C GLU A 76 -2.67 16.65 -8.59
N ALA A 77 -3.58 17.60 -8.33
CA ALA A 77 -4.05 17.91 -6.98
C ALA A 77 -4.71 16.70 -6.30
N GLU A 78 -5.55 15.96 -7.01
CA GLU A 78 -6.23 14.77 -6.49
C GLU A 78 -5.25 13.60 -6.30
N ARG A 79 -4.29 13.42 -7.22
CA ARG A 79 -3.23 12.41 -7.04
C ARG A 79 -2.40 12.70 -5.80
N LYS A 80 -2.08 13.97 -5.55
CA LYS A 80 -1.34 14.40 -4.36
C LYS A 80 -2.17 14.20 -3.08
N ALA A 81 -3.46 14.54 -3.11
CA ALA A 81 -4.36 14.30 -2.00
C ALA A 81 -4.44 12.80 -1.66
N MET A 82 -4.65 11.95 -2.66
CA MET A 82 -4.63 10.49 -2.48
C MET A 82 -3.32 9.99 -1.87
N GLN A 83 -2.17 10.49 -2.35
CA GLN A 83 -0.87 10.09 -1.81
C GLN A 83 -0.72 10.50 -0.34
N ASN A 84 -1.15 11.72 0.02
CA ASN A 84 -1.14 12.19 1.40
C ASN A 84 -2.06 11.34 2.30
N ASP A 85 -3.25 10.96 1.81
CA ASP A 85 -4.19 10.13 2.56
C ASP A 85 -3.60 8.73 2.83
N LEU A 86 -2.92 8.15 1.84
CA LEU A 86 -2.21 6.88 2.00
C LEU A 86 -1.08 6.98 3.02
N ASP A 87 -0.30 8.05 3.00
CA ASP A 87 0.82 8.24 3.93
C ASP A 87 0.31 8.50 5.36
N ALA A 88 -0.74 9.30 5.52
CA ALA A 88 -1.40 9.49 6.81
C ALA A 88 -1.99 8.18 7.36
N SER A 89 -2.62 7.38 6.50
CA SER A 89 -3.15 6.06 6.88
C SER A 89 -2.04 5.10 7.33
N ARG A 90 -0.91 5.09 6.62
CA ARG A 90 0.28 4.30 7.00
C ARG A 90 0.85 4.75 8.34
N GLU A 91 1.02 6.05 8.56
CA GLU A 91 1.52 6.59 9.82
C GLU A 91 0.60 6.23 10.99
N LYS A 92 -0.72 6.39 10.82
CA LYS A 92 -1.71 6.00 11.84
C LYS A 92 -1.63 4.51 12.16
N THR A 93 -1.49 3.67 11.15
CA THR A 93 -1.34 2.22 11.33
C THR A 93 -0.04 1.90 12.08
N HIS A 94 1.05 2.58 11.73
CA HIS A 94 2.35 2.43 12.39
C HIS A 94 2.30 2.81 13.88
N GLN A 95 1.69 3.95 14.21
CA GLN A 95 1.50 4.39 15.60
C GLN A 95 0.63 3.40 16.37
N SER A 96 -0.44 2.89 15.76
CA SER A 96 -1.32 1.87 16.37
C SER A 96 -0.58 0.56 16.63
N MET A 97 0.24 0.10 15.68
CA MET A 97 1.09 -1.09 15.87
C MET A 97 2.07 -0.88 17.02
N ARG A 98 2.74 0.28 17.06
CA ARG A 98 3.68 0.61 18.15
C ARG A 98 2.99 0.62 19.51
N ALA A 99 1.78 1.16 19.60
CA ALA A 99 1.01 1.22 20.86
C ALA A 99 0.66 -0.17 21.43
N LEU A 100 0.57 -1.20 20.59
CA LEU A 100 0.33 -2.59 21.01
C LEU A 100 1.58 -3.30 21.54
N LEU A 101 2.77 -2.73 21.28
CA LEU A 101 4.05 -3.32 21.68
C LEU A 101 4.47 -2.87 23.08
N LYS A 102 5.21 -3.73 23.77
CA LYS A 102 5.85 -3.38 25.04
C LYS A 102 6.94 -2.32 24.83
N PRO A 103 7.23 -1.45 25.82
CA PRO A 103 8.26 -0.43 25.68
C PRO A 103 9.63 -0.97 25.23
N GLU A 104 10.02 -2.16 25.69
CA GLU A 104 11.31 -2.75 25.30
C GLU A 104 11.35 -3.17 23.82
N GLN A 105 10.18 -3.40 23.19
CA GLN A 105 10.05 -3.84 21.79
C GLN A 105 10.04 -2.67 20.80
N HIS A 106 9.77 -1.45 21.26
CA HIS A 106 9.61 -0.27 20.40
C HIS A 106 10.85 0.02 19.56
N LYS A 107 12.04 -0.10 20.16
CA LYS A 107 13.30 0.17 19.46
C LYS A 107 13.51 -0.76 18.28
N ALA A 108 13.32 -2.07 18.47
CA ALA A 108 13.48 -3.06 17.41
C ALA A 108 12.44 -2.88 16.29
N PHE A 109 11.22 -2.48 16.66
CA PHE A 109 10.18 -2.17 15.69
C PHE A 109 10.53 -0.94 14.84
N ASP A 110 10.95 0.15 15.46
CA ASP A 110 11.35 1.38 14.75
C ASP A 110 12.54 1.14 13.80
N GLU A 111 13.55 0.40 14.26
CA GLU A 111 14.71 0.05 13.44
C GLU A 111 14.30 -0.82 12.24
N SER A 112 13.38 -1.78 12.45
CA SER A 112 12.83 -2.60 11.37
C SER A 112 12.09 -1.74 10.34
N MET A 113 11.28 -0.80 10.79
CA MET A 113 10.51 0.10 9.92
C MET A 113 11.42 1.01 9.10
N LYS A 114 12.43 1.61 9.74
CA LYS A 114 13.47 2.39 9.05
C LYS A 114 14.19 1.59 7.97
N LYS A 115 14.60 0.35 8.29
CA LYS A 115 15.26 -0.54 7.32
C LYS A 115 14.34 -0.90 6.15
N MET A 116 13.03 -1.01 6.38
CA MET A 116 12.06 -1.25 5.31
C MET A 116 11.88 -0.02 4.41
N GLU A 117 11.94 1.19 4.97
CA GLU A 117 11.92 2.43 4.18
C GLU A 117 13.18 2.59 3.33
N GLU A 118 14.37 2.33 3.89
CA GLU A 118 15.64 2.34 3.16
C GLU A 118 15.59 1.37 1.97
N LYS A 119 15.16 0.12 2.19
CA LYS A 119 14.99 -0.86 1.11
C LYS A 119 13.98 -0.45 0.05
N ARG A 120 12.94 0.29 0.42
CA ARG A 120 11.96 0.82 -0.54
C ARG A 120 12.58 1.94 -1.37
N ALA A 121 13.35 2.84 -0.74
CA ALA A 121 14.07 3.90 -1.42
C ALA A 121 15.11 3.32 -2.40
N GLU A 122 15.96 2.40 -1.96
CA GLU A 122 16.94 1.69 -2.80
C GLU A 122 16.27 1.01 -4.00
N ARG A 123 15.15 0.31 -3.77
CA ARG A 123 14.39 -0.33 -4.86
C ARG A 123 13.84 0.71 -5.83
N ALA A 124 13.35 1.84 -5.35
CA ALA A 124 12.83 2.90 -6.20
C ALA A 124 13.94 3.51 -7.08
N GLU A 125 15.14 3.73 -6.53
CA GLU A 125 16.31 4.17 -7.29
C GLU A 125 16.73 3.12 -8.33
N PHE A 126 16.78 1.85 -7.94
CA PHE A 126 17.08 0.76 -8.87
C PHE A 126 16.07 0.66 -10.02
N LEU A 127 14.77 0.82 -9.74
CA LEU A 127 13.73 0.81 -10.77
C LEU A 127 13.87 2.00 -11.73
N LYS A 128 14.22 3.19 -11.22
CA LYS A 128 14.52 4.36 -12.05
C LYS A 128 15.72 4.10 -12.97
N TRP A 129 16.84 3.63 -12.40
CA TRP A 129 18.03 3.26 -13.17
C TRP A 129 17.71 2.23 -14.26
N LYS A 130 16.91 1.21 -13.92
CA LYS A 130 16.51 0.17 -14.87
C LYS A 130 15.67 0.76 -16.00
N ALA A 131 14.70 1.62 -15.71
CA ALA A 131 13.89 2.28 -16.73
C ALA A 131 14.74 3.15 -17.67
N ASP A 132 15.68 3.93 -17.13
CA ASP A 132 16.59 4.75 -17.93
C ASP A 132 17.50 3.89 -18.81
N ARG A 133 17.95 2.74 -18.30
CA ARG A 133 18.74 1.78 -19.08
C ARG A 133 17.92 1.12 -20.18
N ASP A 134 16.69 0.69 -19.89
CA ASP A 134 15.80 0.04 -20.87
C ASP A 134 15.33 1.03 -21.95
N GLN A 135 15.36 2.33 -21.71
CA GLN A 135 15.10 3.38 -22.73
C GLN A 135 16.32 3.70 -23.62
N LYS A 136 17.53 3.41 -23.15
CA LYS A 136 18.79 3.71 -23.86
C LYS A 136 19.32 2.54 -24.70
N ASN A 137 18.77 1.33 -24.52
CA ASN A 137 19.06 0.16 -25.35
C ASN A 137 17.92 -0.07 -26.34
#